data_AF-A0A6H0V3M2-F1
#
_entry.id   AF-A0A6H0V3M2-F1
#
_cell.length_a   1.000
_cell.length_b   1.000
_cell.length_c   1.000
_cell.angle_alpha   90.00
_cell.angle_beta   90.00
_cell.angle_gamma   90.00
#
_symmetry.space_group_name_H-M   'P 1'
#
loop_
_entity.id
_entity.type
_entity.pdbx_description
1 polymer ?
#
loop_
_entity_poly.entity_id
_entity_poly.type
_entity_poly.pdbx_seq_one_letter_code
_entity_poly.pdbx_strand_id
1 'polypeptide(L)'
;MAFSFRNKLAPLALATVPAIALASCGRTEDTTAKVEQDAKFKNESIKKVMESFWLKSTLQSIYNTSDDLTKNDQYLNDAFLAYKATVSYNNISNPYYLYEQINSWNADGIFTAAENEALNSLRLSNSNVNKEQFKIIFNNNSTNIDQQVNKLILVLKYFQISSDEQLKKVNNSFETNKENFQHDQFNLISYVLNKKVAQVWNYKSSSSDDIFANSARTISNVSDYLNLTLNSSVNQNKVSVDLLFNSQNSFELKLGGYLGLVDSSKVNAVLNYTVSDLKQSTINTSGFYDFSNNKIVTVDQNETLATPIAASNDGSTINVVYLNQIVPVKKDVTEGDKTTSILSFDNTVYASDLTKLELLLALSDNTLYGVAQEAFVKLGNVLEIKNDTIKETLGNLSFIK
;
A
#
# COMPACT_ATOMS: atom_id res chain seq x y z
N MET A 1 -16.68 -6.09 31.49
CA MET A 1 -16.08 -6.97 30.47
C MET A 1 -14.65 -6.47 30.26
N ALA A 2 -13.63 -7.21 30.70
CA ALA A 2 -12.25 -6.71 30.70
C ALA A 2 -11.44 -7.38 29.57
N PHE A 3 -11.17 -6.63 28.52
CA PHE A 3 -10.16 -6.98 27.51
C PHE A 3 -8.83 -6.37 27.96
N SER A 4 -7.72 -7.09 27.76
CA SER A 4 -6.38 -6.52 27.98
C SER A 4 -5.50 -6.74 26.76
N PHE A 5 -4.90 -5.66 26.28
CA PHE A 5 -3.88 -5.71 25.25
C PHE A 5 -2.54 -6.07 25.88
N ARG A 6 -1.80 -6.99 25.25
CA ARG A 6 -0.47 -7.38 25.69
C ARG A 6 0.53 -7.17 24.56
N ASN A 7 1.68 -6.57 24.88
CA ASN A 7 2.88 -6.53 24.04
C ASN A 7 4.05 -7.11 24.85
N LYS A 8 4.83 -8.01 24.24
CA LYS A 8 5.95 -8.71 24.91
C LYS A 8 7.34 -8.14 24.60
N LEU A 9 7.45 -7.09 23.78
CA LEU A 9 8.73 -6.55 23.30
C LEU A 9 9.11 -5.16 23.83
N ALA A 10 8.31 -4.57 24.74
CA ALA A 10 8.71 -3.35 25.43
C ALA A 10 9.51 -3.69 26.71
N PRO A 11 10.67 -3.06 26.97
CA PRO A 11 11.26 -3.09 28.30
C PRO A 11 10.27 -2.45 29.27
N LEU A 12 10.12 -3.03 30.46
CA LEU A 12 9.13 -2.70 31.49
C LEU A 12 8.83 -1.19 31.61
N ALA A 13 7.79 -0.74 30.92
CA ALA A 13 6.91 0.30 31.40
C ALA A 13 5.54 -0.35 31.45
N LEU A 14 5.08 -0.66 32.67
CA LEU A 14 3.73 -1.13 32.94
C LEU A 14 2.73 -0.06 32.45
N ALA A 15 2.38 -0.11 31.17
CA ALA A 15 1.25 0.60 30.61
C ALA A 15 -0.01 -0.16 31.03
N THR A 16 -0.44 0.08 32.28
CA THR A 16 -1.80 -0.26 32.71
C THR A 16 -2.75 0.68 31.97
N VAL A 17 -3.15 0.28 30.76
CA VAL A 17 -4.34 0.85 30.12
C VAL A 17 -5.49 0.64 31.11
N PRO A 18 -6.26 1.68 31.47
CA PRO A 18 -7.36 1.52 32.42
C PRO A 18 -8.31 0.45 31.89
N ALA A 19 -8.47 -0.62 32.66
CA ALA A 19 -9.50 -1.60 32.42
C ALA A 19 -10.83 -0.84 32.43
N ILE A 20 -11.55 -0.82 31.30
CA ILE A 20 -12.92 -0.32 31.27
C ILE A 20 -13.75 -1.31 32.10
N ALA A 21 -13.86 -1.03 33.40
CA ALA A 21 -14.72 -1.75 34.30
C ALA A 21 -16.17 -1.40 33.96
N LEU A 22 -16.76 -2.15 33.02
CA LEU A 22 -18.21 -2.26 32.96
C LEU A 22 -18.64 -3.00 34.22
N ALA A 23 -19.16 -2.25 35.19
CA ALA A 23 -19.72 -2.75 36.43
C ALA A 23 -20.85 -3.74 36.10
N SER A 24 -20.54 -5.03 36.20
CA SER A 24 -21.53 -6.10 36.25
C SER A 24 -21.93 -6.27 37.71
N CYS A 25 -22.73 -5.35 38.24
CA CYS A 25 -23.50 -5.64 39.45
C CYS A 25 -24.56 -6.69 39.06
N GLY A 26 -24.44 -7.88 39.64
CA GLY A 26 -25.27 -9.02 39.32
C GLY A 26 -26.75 -8.78 39.61
N ARG A 27 -27.51 -8.44 38.57
CA ARG A 27 -28.92 -8.77 38.40
C ARG A 27 -29.20 -8.97 36.92
N THR A 28 -29.73 -10.14 36.58
CA THR A 28 -30.31 -10.44 35.27
C THR A 28 -31.63 -9.68 35.13
N GLU A 29 -31.55 -8.43 34.67
CA GLU A 29 -32.68 -7.76 34.04
C GLU A 29 -32.31 -7.44 32.59
N ASP A 30 -33.12 -7.94 31.65
CA ASP A 30 -33.03 -7.60 30.23
C ASP A 30 -33.54 -6.17 30.03
N THR A 31 -32.64 -5.22 30.22
CA THR A 31 -32.88 -3.82 29.87
C THR A 31 -32.79 -3.64 28.35
N THR A 32 -33.50 -2.65 27.80
CA THR A 32 -33.42 -2.29 26.37
C THR A 32 -31.98 -2.01 25.92
N ALA A 33 -31.15 -1.47 26.82
CA ALA A 33 -29.72 -1.23 26.57
C ALA A 33 -28.92 -2.54 26.40
N LYS A 34 -29.26 -3.59 27.14
CA LYS A 34 -28.66 -4.93 26.97
C LYS A 34 -29.12 -5.58 25.66
N VAL A 35 -30.39 -5.43 25.29
CA VAL A 35 -30.91 -5.91 24.00
C VAL A 35 -30.28 -5.17 22.81
N GLU A 36 -30.05 -3.86 22.90
CA GLU A 36 -29.32 -3.09 21.90
C GLU A 36 -27.83 -3.46 21.83
N GLN A 37 -27.22 -3.75 22.98
CA GLN A 37 -25.86 -4.23 23.09
C GLN A 37 -25.71 -5.64 22.47
N ASP A 38 -26.61 -6.57 22.81
CA ASP A 38 -26.65 -7.93 22.27
C ASP A 38 -26.99 -7.95 20.76
N ALA A 39 -27.84 -7.03 20.30
CA ALA A 39 -28.11 -6.85 18.87
C ALA A 39 -26.89 -6.33 18.09
N LYS A 40 -26.03 -5.51 18.72
CA LYS A 40 -24.72 -5.09 18.17
C LYS A 40 -23.67 -6.20 18.22
N PHE A 41 -23.91 -7.29 18.94
CA PHE A 41 -23.01 -8.44 19.11
C PHE A 41 -23.35 -9.65 18.22
N LYS A 42 -24.02 -9.44 17.08
CA LYS A 42 -24.08 -10.47 16.03
C LYS A 42 -22.66 -10.78 15.51
N ASN A 43 -22.37 -12.04 15.21
CA ASN A 43 -21.01 -12.58 15.03
C ASN A 43 -20.05 -11.78 14.11
N GLU A 44 -20.54 -11.16 13.04
CA GLU A 44 -19.68 -10.39 12.13
C GLU A 44 -19.35 -8.98 12.64
N SER A 45 -20.24 -8.34 13.39
CA SER A 45 -20.00 -7.01 13.94
C SER A 45 -18.99 -7.07 15.09
N ILE A 46 -19.02 -8.12 15.92
CA ILE A 46 -18.06 -8.25 17.02
C ILE A 46 -16.62 -8.50 16.54
N LYS A 47 -16.43 -9.27 15.45
CA LYS A 47 -15.10 -9.49 14.86
C LYS A 47 -14.49 -8.20 14.34
N LYS A 48 -15.27 -7.38 13.63
CA LYS A 48 -14.83 -6.05 13.16
C LYS A 48 -14.47 -5.12 14.31
N VAL A 49 -15.28 -5.09 15.37
CA VAL A 49 -14.99 -4.28 16.56
C VAL A 49 -13.69 -4.73 17.24
N MET A 50 -13.48 -6.04 17.39
CA MET A 50 -12.26 -6.58 17.99
C MET A 50 -11.02 -6.33 17.12
N GLU A 51 -11.13 -6.47 15.80
CA GLU A 51 -10.07 -6.15 14.85
C GLU A 51 -9.70 -4.66 14.94
N SER A 52 -10.69 -3.76 14.91
CA SER A 52 -10.46 -2.32 15.04
C SER A 52 -9.83 -1.95 16.38
N PHE A 53 -10.24 -2.60 17.48
CA PHE A 53 -9.63 -2.40 18.80
C PHE A 53 -8.17 -2.88 18.81
N TRP A 54 -7.92 -4.13 18.38
CA TRP A 54 -6.58 -4.68 18.28
C TRP A 54 -5.66 -3.82 17.43
N LEU A 55 -6.15 -3.35 16.28
CA LEU A 55 -5.40 -2.52 15.35
C LEU A 55 -5.00 -1.19 15.99
N LYS A 56 -5.95 -0.49 16.63
CA LYS A 56 -5.67 0.76 17.35
C LYS A 56 -4.66 0.55 18.48
N SER A 57 -4.83 -0.48 19.30
CA SER A 57 -3.89 -0.78 20.40
C SER A 57 -2.50 -1.17 19.91
N THR A 58 -2.41 -1.91 18.81
CA THR A 58 -1.14 -2.28 18.18
C THR A 58 -0.41 -1.04 17.66
N LEU A 59 -1.11 -0.16 16.94
CA LEU A 59 -0.54 1.10 16.47
C LEU A 59 -0.14 2.01 17.63
N GLN A 60 -0.94 2.12 18.69
CA GLN A 60 -0.58 2.88 19.90
C GLN A 60 0.75 2.40 20.49
N SER A 61 0.93 1.07 20.55
CA SER A 61 2.18 0.49 21.01
C SER A 61 3.35 0.76 20.06
N ILE A 62 3.14 0.74 18.74
CA ILE A 62 4.21 0.99 17.76
C ILE A 62 4.66 2.47 17.79
N TYR A 63 3.71 3.39 17.91
CA TYR A 63 3.98 4.83 18.00
C TYR A 63 4.31 5.30 19.43
N ASN A 64 4.44 4.37 20.38
CA ASN A 64 4.76 4.65 21.79
C ASN A 64 3.85 5.72 22.42
N THR A 65 2.54 5.62 22.20
CA THR A 65 1.55 6.54 22.78
C THR A 65 0.47 5.77 23.52
N SER A 66 0.12 6.23 24.72
CA SER A 66 -1.06 5.76 25.47
C SER A 66 -2.32 6.56 25.16
N ASP A 67 -2.16 7.69 24.48
CA ASP A 67 -3.23 8.63 24.18
C ASP A 67 -3.90 8.30 22.83
N ASP A 68 -4.88 9.13 22.46
CA ASP A 68 -5.44 9.15 21.12
C ASP A 68 -4.32 9.24 20.06
N LEU A 69 -4.28 8.27 19.14
CA LEU A 69 -3.29 8.20 18.07
C LEU A 69 -3.22 9.49 17.26
N THR A 70 -4.34 10.19 17.08
CA THR A 70 -4.40 11.45 16.31
C THR A 70 -3.60 12.59 16.93
N LYS A 71 -3.18 12.47 18.21
CA LYS A 71 -2.29 13.43 18.89
C LYS A 71 -0.82 13.17 18.63
N ASN A 72 -0.45 12.00 18.09
CA ASN A 72 0.91 11.71 17.67
C ASN A 72 1.14 12.25 16.25
N ASP A 73 2.02 13.26 16.11
CA ASP A 73 2.25 13.94 14.83
C ASP A 73 2.77 13.01 13.73
N GLN A 74 3.62 12.06 14.08
CA GLN A 74 4.15 11.09 13.13
C GLN A 74 3.04 10.18 12.61
N TYR A 75 2.20 9.65 13.50
CA TYR A 75 1.04 8.86 13.11
C TYR A 75 0.09 9.68 12.23
N LEU A 76 -0.22 10.93 12.61
CA LEU A 76 -1.16 11.76 11.86
C LEU A 76 -0.63 12.08 10.45
N ASN A 77 0.68 12.25 10.30
CA ASN A 77 1.33 12.42 9.00
C ASN A 77 1.27 11.13 8.17
N ASP A 78 1.63 9.98 8.75
CA ASP A 78 1.55 8.67 8.09
C ASP A 78 0.10 8.37 7.64
N ALA A 79 -0.89 8.67 8.51
CA ALA A 79 -2.31 8.50 8.23
C ALA A 79 -2.80 9.40 7.09
N PHE A 80 -2.36 10.66 7.07
CA PHE A 80 -2.69 11.58 5.98
C PHE A 80 -2.09 11.11 4.65
N LEU A 81 -0.82 10.67 4.65
CA LEU A 81 -0.17 10.13 3.44
C LEU A 81 -0.89 8.87 2.93
N ALA A 82 -1.27 7.96 3.83
CA ALA A 82 -2.02 6.76 3.49
C ALA A 82 -3.38 7.10 2.85
N TYR A 83 -4.13 8.05 3.41
CA TYR A 83 -5.41 8.45 2.85
C TYR A 83 -5.26 9.19 1.52
N LYS A 84 -4.27 10.09 1.40
CA LYS A 84 -3.97 10.82 0.16
C LYS A 84 -3.60 9.86 -0.97
N ALA A 85 -2.78 8.84 -0.67
CA ALA A 85 -2.46 7.76 -1.60
C ALA A 85 -3.70 6.95 -2.00
N THR A 86 -4.57 6.63 -1.03
CA THR A 86 -5.84 5.92 -1.27
C THR A 86 -6.73 6.69 -2.24
N VAL A 87 -6.93 7.99 -2.01
CA VAL A 87 -7.71 8.87 -2.90
C VAL A 87 -7.13 8.87 -4.30
N SER A 88 -5.83 9.10 -4.41
CA SER A 88 -5.14 9.15 -5.70
C SER A 88 -5.22 7.82 -6.45
N TYR A 89 -5.10 6.71 -5.74
CA TYR A 89 -5.20 5.37 -6.31
C TYR A 89 -6.60 5.06 -6.85
N ASN A 90 -7.64 5.39 -6.08
CA ASN A 90 -9.02 5.19 -6.54
C ASN A 90 -9.38 6.10 -7.74
N ASN A 91 -8.85 7.33 -7.76
CA ASN A 91 -9.06 8.28 -8.86
C ASN A 91 -8.57 7.77 -10.23
N ILE A 92 -7.61 6.82 -10.28
CA ILE A 92 -7.16 6.21 -11.55
C ILE A 92 -8.33 5.55 -12.28
N SER A 93 -9.17 4.83 -11.53
CA SER A 93 -10.30 4.06 -12.08
C SER A 93 -11.63 4.82 -11.99
N ASN A 94 -11.74 5.73 -11.03
CA ASN A 94 -12.93 6.55 -10.82
C ASN A 94 -12.54 8.00 -10.48
N PRO A 95 -12.46 8.90 -11.48
CA PRO A 95 -12.18 10.32 -11.26
C PRO A 95 -13.17 11.03 -10.30
N TYR A 96 -14.33 10.44 -10.01
CA TYR A 96 -15.35 10.99 -9.11
C TYR A 96 -15.41 10.26 -7.76
N TYR A 97 -14.38 9.49 -7.40
CA TYR A 97 -14.33 8.70 -6.15
C TYR A 97 -14.72 9.52 -4.90
N LEU A 98 -14.10 10.69 -4.70
CA LEU A 98 -14.42 11.54 -3.53
C LEU A 98 -15.81 12.17 -3.63
N TYR A 99 -16.29 12.51 -4.83
CA TYR A 99 -17.65 13.00 -5.03
C TYR A 99 -18.67 11.97 -4.56
N GLU A 100 -18.50 10.71 -4.96
CA GLU A 100 -19.39 9.61 -4.58
C GLU A 100 -19.38 9.36 -3.07
N GLN A 101 -18.18 9.25 -2.46
CA GLN A 101 -18.05 9.04 -1.01
C GLN A 101 -18.70 10.17 -0.21
N ILE A 102 -18.40 11.43 -0.55
CA ILE A 102 -18.90 12.59 0.20
C ILE A 102 -20.41 12.71 0.06
N ASN A 103 -20.98 12.47 -1.12
CA ASN A 103 -22.43 12.54 -1.28
C ASN A 103 -23.14 11.40 -0.57
N SER A 104 -22.56 10.19 -0.54
CA SER A 104 -23.08 9.09 0.28
C SER A 104 -23.11 9.48 1.76
N TRP A 105 -21.98 9.95 2.30
CA TRP A 105 -21.88 10.34 3.70
C TRP A 105 -22.80 11.51 4.07
N ASN A 106 -23.01 12.47 3.16
CA ASN A 106 -23.95 13.55 3.39
C ASN A 106 -25.41 13.10 3.35
N ALA A 107 -25.77 12.17 2.46
CA ALA A 107 -27.11 11.58 2.44
C ALA A 107 -27.42 10.84 3.75
N ASP A 108 -26.39 10.24 4.37
CA ASP A 108 -26.47 9.57 5.67
C ASP A 108 -26.40 10.54 6.87
N GLY A 109 -26.27 11.85 6.63
CA GLY A 109 -26.20 12.87 7.68
C GLY A 109 -24.93 12.81 8.53
N ILE A 110 -23.82 12.28 7.98
CA ILE A 110 -22.56 12.08 8.72
C ILE A 110 -21.89 13.42 9.09
N PHE A 111 -22.00 14.44 8.24
CA PHE A 111 -21.33 15.73 8.43
C PHE A 111 -22.30 16.84 8.81
N THR A 112 -21.82 17.77 9.64
CA THR A 112 -22.49 19.06 9.86
C THR A 112 -22.45 19.94 8.60
N ALA A 113 -23.29 20.97 8.55
CA ALA A 113 -23.30 21.91 7.43
C ALA A 113 -21.94 22.59 7.20
N ALA A 114 -21.22 22.94 8.27
CA ALA A 114 -19.90 23.58 8.18
C ALA A 114 -18.82 22.61 7.68
N GLU A 115 -18.83 21.36 8.16
CA GLU A 115 -17.91 20.32 7.66
C GLU A 115 -18.20 20.01 6.20
N ASN A 116 -19.46 19.89 5.82
CA ASN A 116 -19.85 19.64 4.44
C ASN A 116 -19.40 20.76 3.48
N GLU A 117 -19.46 22.02 3.92
CA GLU A 117 -18.93 23.15 3.16
C GLU A 117 -17.40 23.06 2.99
N ALA A 118 -16.67 22.71 4.05
CA ALA A 118 -15.22 22.51 4.00
C ALA A 118 -14.80 21.36 3.05
N LEU A 119 -15.68 20.38 2.83
CA LEU A 119 -15.47 19.25 1.93
C LEU A 119 -15.94 19.54 0.49
N ASN A 120 -16.55 20.68 0.19
CA ASN A 120 -17.20 20.92 -1.09
C ASN A 120 -16.24 20.87 -2.30
N SER A 121 -14.99 21.31 -2.13
CA SER A 121 -13.98 21.26 -3.20
C SER A 121 -13.60 19.83 -3.62
N LEU A 122 -13.90 18.83 -2.78
CA LEU A 122 -13.64 17.42 -3.08
C LEU A 122 -14.69 16.81 -4.03
N ARG A 123 -15.78 17.51 -4.32
CA ARG A 123 -16.82 17.11 -5.29
C ARG A 123 -16.44 17.35 -6.75
N LEU A 124 -15.18 17.68 -7.02
CA LEU A 124 -14.65 17.86 -8.38
C LEU A 124 -13.99 16.57 -8.88
N SER A 125 -13.92 16.42 -10.20
CA SER A 125 -13.19 15.31 -10.82
C SER A 125 -11.70 15.37 -10.46
N ASN A 126 -11.10 14.22 -10.15
CA ASN A 126 -9.71 14.05 -9.74
C ASN A 126 -9.32 14.97 -8.56
N SER A 127 -10.27 15.26 -7.68
CA SER A 127 -10.00 16.03 -6.48
C SER A 127 -9.05 15.28 -5.54
N ASN A 128 -8.38 16.05 -4.69
CA ASN A 128 -7.45 15.53 -3.70
C ASN A 128 -7.69 16.19 -2.35
N VAL A 129 -7.29 15.50 -1.30
CA VAL A 129 -7.59 15.87 0.08
C VAL A 129 -6.44 16.66 0.71
N ASN A 130 -6.77 17.76 1.39
CA ASN A 130 -5.81 18.47 2.25
C ASN A 130 -5.89 17.96 3.71
N LYS A 131 -4.94 18.36 4.55
CA LYS A 131 -4.83 17.83 5.93
C LYS A 131 -6.04 18.17 6.80
N GLU A 132 -6.71 19.30 6.59
CA GLU A 132 -7.91 19.66 7.36
C GLU A 132 -9.13 18.85 6.95
N GLN A 133 -9.37 18.72 5.64
CA GLN A 133 -10.43 17.88 5.10
C GLN A 133 -10.25 16.41 5.48
N PHE A 134 -9.01 15.93 5.47
CA PHE A 134 -8.67 14.60 5.98
C PHE A 134 -9.08 14.43 7.44
N LYS A 135 -8.76 15.39 8.33
CA LYS A 135 -9.14 15.31 9.74
C LYS A 135 -10.66 15.23 9.94
N ILE A 136 -11.43 16.00 9.16
CA ILE A 136 -12.90 15.96 9.19
C ILE A 136 -13.39 14.54 8.86
N ILE A 137 -12.90 13.97 7.76
CA ILE A 137 -13.30 12.63 7.30
C ILE A 137 -12.83 11.54 8.29
N PHE A 138 -11.57 11.60 8.71
CA PHE A 138 -10.89 10.58 9.50
C PHE A 138 -11.39 10.50 10.94
N ASN A 139 -11.68 11.63 11.57
CA ASN A 139 -12.12 11.65 12.97
C ASN A 139 -13.58 11.20 13.13
N ASN A 140 -14.35 11.17 12.04
CA ASN A 140 -15.73 10.71 12.07
C ASN A 140 -15.80 9.20 11.85
N ASN A 141 -15.99 8.44 12.94
CA ASN A 141 -16.02 6.97 12.90
C ASN A 141 -17.06 6.39 11.92
N SER A 142 -18.12 7.13 11.57
CA SER A 142 -19.15 6.67 10.64
C SER A 142 -18.64 6.56 9.19
N THR A 143 -17.52 7.21 8.85
CA THR A 143 -16.89 7.09 7.52
C THR A 143 -16.10 5.79 7.34
N ASN A 144 -15.72 5.12 8.46
CA ASN A 144 -14.81 3.97 8.50
C ASN A 144 -13.43 4.20 7.88
N ILE A 145 -13.07 5.45 7.56
CA ILE A 145 -11.76 5.78 6.97
C ILE A 145 -10.63 5.53 7.97
N ASP A 146 -10.88 5.72 9.27
CA ASP A 146 -9.90 5.41 10.32
C ASP A 146 -9.45 3.95 10.28
N GLN A 147 -10.39 3.01 10.11
CA GLN A 147 -10.08 1.59 10.02
C GLN A 147 -9.26 1.29 8.76
N GLN A 148 -9.67 1.80 7.60
CA GLN A 148 -8.98 1.57 6.34
C GLN A 148 -7.54 2.10 6.38
N VAL A 149 -7.35 3.34 6.83
CA VAL A 149 -6.04 3.97 6.96
C VAL A 149 -5.17 3.22 7.97
N ASN A 150 -5.71 2.81 9.10
CA ASN A 150 -4.94 2.05 10.09
C ASN A 150 -4.44 0.71 9.57
N LYS A 151 -5.19 0.04 8.68
CA LYS A 151 -4.70 -1.18 8.02
C LYS A 151 -3.50 -0.90 7.14
N LEU A 152 -3.51 0.20 6.38
CA LEU A 152 -2.37 0.64 5.56
C LEU A 152 -1.17 1.01 6.42
N ILE A 153 -1.38 1.73 7.53
CA ILE A 153 -0.31 2.08 8.47
C ILE A 153 0.30 0.82 9.09
N LEU A 154 -0.49 -0.21 9.41
CA LEU A 154 0.05 -1.46 9.94
C LEU A 154 1.00 -2.13 8.93
N VAL A 155 0.62 -2.14 7.64
CA VAL A 155 1.50 -2.65 6.57
C VAL A 155 2.77 -1.80 6.43
N LEU A 156 2.63 -0.47 6.47
CA LEU A 156 3.76 0.46 6.50
C LEU A 156 4.74 0.11 7.63
N LYS A 157 4.22 -0.08 8.85
CA LYS A 157 5.06 -0.42 10.01
C LYS A 157 5.65 -1.82 9.94
N TYR A 158 5.02 -2.76 9.23
CA TYR A 158 5.64 -4.05 8.94
C TYR A 158 6.89 -3.91 8.06
N PHE A 159 6.83 -3.08 7.01
CA PHE A 159 8.01 -2.84 6.16
C PHE A 159 9.15 -2.15 6.92
N GLN A 160 8.82 -1.31 7.90
CA GLN A 160 9.77 -0.56 8.73
C GLN A 160 10.34 -1.34 9.93
N ILE A 161 10.03 -2.63 10.08
CA ILE A 161 10.67 -3.48 11.12
C ILE A 161 12.16 -3.61 10.79
N SER A 162 13.02 -3.21 11.72
CA SER A 162 14.46 -3.05 11.49
C SER A 162 15.34 -3.58 12.64
N SER A 163 14.81 -4.46 13.49
CA SER A 163 15.64 -5.14 14.49
C SER A 163 15.82 -6.61 14.15
N ASP A 164 17.04 -7.14 14.30
CA ASP A 164 17.37 -8.57 14.13
C ASP A 164 16.38 -9.49 14.84
N GLU A 165 16.06 -9.20 16.11
CA GLU A 165 15.19 -10.03 16.91
C GLU A 165 13.77 -10.09 16.33
N GLN A 166 13.25 -8.96 15.87
CA GLN A 166 11.92 -8.90 15.26
C GLN A 166 11.92 -9.50 13.85
N LEU A 167 12.91 -9.17 13.03
CA LEU A 167 13.04 -9.68 11.66
C LEU A 167 13.14 -11.20 11.63
N LYS A 168 13.94 -11.79 12.53
CA LYS A 168 14.03 -13.24 12.69
C LYS A 168 12.70 -13.92 13.01
N LYS A 169 11.80 -13.24 13.73
CA LYS A 169 10.46 -13.76 14.09
C LYS A 169 9.45 -13.63 12.96
N VAL A 170 9.55 -12.56 12.16
CA VAL A 170 8.50 -12.18 11.20
C VAL A 170 8.84 -12.51 9.76
N ASN A 171 10.13 -12.63 9.41
CA ASN A 171 10.57 -12.89 8.05
C ASN A 171 11.49 -14.12 7.97
N ASN A 172 10.96 -15.20 7.41
CA ASN A 172 11.68 -16.47 7.27
C ASN A 172 12.94 -16.37 6.39
N SER A 173 13.05 -15.36 5.54
CA SER A 173 14.21 -15.16 4.65
C SER A 173 15.35 -14.37 5.31
N PHE A 174 15.16 -13.90 6.55
CA PHE A 174 16.12 -13.06 7.28
C PHE A 174 17.50 -13.69 7.39
N GLU A 175 17.62 -14.88 7.97
CA GLU A 175 18.93 -15.50 8.22
C GLU A 175 19.72 -15.79 6.93
N THR A 176 19.03 -16.02 5.81
CA THR A 176 19.66 -16.30 4.52
C THR A 176 20.09 -15.03 3.79
N ASN A 177 19.42 -13.90 4.01
CA ASN A 177 19.65 -12.67 3.23
C ASN A 177 20.11 -11.46 4.05
N LYS A 178 20.29 -11.57 5.37
CA LYS A 178 20.71 -10.45 6.22
C LYS A 178 22.01 -9.76 5.77
N GLU A 179 22.93 -10.52 5.19
CA GLU A 179 24.20 -10.00 4.63
C GLU A 179 24.04 -9.42 3.21
N ASN A 180 22.87 -9.59 2.59
CA ASN A 180 22.60 -9.17 1.21
C ASN A 180 21.73 -7.93 1.12
N PHE A 181 20.92 -7.62 2.13
CA PHE A 181 19.92 -6.56 2.09
C PHE A 181 20.23 -5.48 3.13
N GLN A 182 19.92 -4.23 2.77
CA GLN A 182 19.90 -3.11 3.71
C GLN A 182 18.93 -3.42 4.86
N HIS A 183 19.44 -3.31 6.09
CA HIS A 183 18.82 -3.90 7.27
C HIS A 183 17.44 -3.31 7.61
N ASP A 184 17.34 -1.98 7.59
CA ASP A 184 16.10 -1.23 7.85
C ASP A 184 15.11 -1.25 6.68
N GLN A 185 15.47 -1.87 5.55
CA GLN A 185 14.63 -2.04 4.37
C GLN A 185 14.35 -3.54 4.10
N PHE A 186 14.68 -4.42 5.04
CA PHE A 186 14.73 -5.87 4.80
C PHE A 186 13.41 -6.43 4.30
N ASN A 187 12.30 -6.11 4.96
CA ASN A 187 10.98 -6.60 4.60
C ASN A 187 10.53 -6.06 3.23
N LEU A 188 10.84 -4.80 2.93
CA LEU A 188 10.53 -4.18 1.64
C LEU A 188 11.30 -4.86 0.51
N ILE A 189 12.63 -5.01 0.66
CA ILE A 189 13.49 -5.68 -0.32
C ILE A 189 13.04 -7.12 -0.55
N SER A 190 12.87 -7.88 0.53
CA SER A 190 12.40 -9.27 0.49
C SER A 190 11.07 -9.38 -0.27
N TYR A 191 10.14 -8.47 -0.01
CA TYR A 191 8.84 -8.43 -0.67
C TYR A 191 8.94 -8.14 -2.16
N VAL A 192 9.63 -7.06 -2.57
CA VAL A 192 9.66 -6.65 -3.98
C VAL A 192 10.38 -7.66 -4.88
N LEU A 193 11.41 -8.33 -4.36
CA LEU A 193 12.15 -9.36 -5.10
C LEU A 193 11.32 -10.64 -5.27
N ASN A 194 10.57 -11.04 -4.24
CA ASN A 194 9.71 -12.20 -4.29
C ASN A 194 8.47 -11.97 -5.17
N LYS A 195 7.83 -10.82 -5.03
CA LYS A 195 6.60 -10.45 -5.77
C LYS A 195 6.89 -9.89 -7.17
N LYS A 196 8.15 -9.65 -7.51
CA LYS A 196 8.59 -9.16 -8.83
C LYS A 196 7.81 -7.92 -9.28
N VAL A 197 7.78 -6.92 -8.41
CA VAL A 197 6.89 -5.75 -8.56
C VAL A 197 7.44 -4.76 -9.59
N ALA A 198 6.55 -4.19 -10.38
CA ALA A 198 6.81 -3.06 -11.28
C ALA A 198 5.64 -2.07 -11.23
N GLN A 199 5.93 -0.79 -11.44
CA GLN A 199 4.93 0.24 -11.77
C GLN A 199 4.69 0.21 -13.27
N VAL A 200 3.44 0.05 -13.71
CA VAL A 200 3.15 -0.34 -15.10
C VAL A 200 2.13 0.56 -15.79
N TRP A 201 2.37 0.83 -17.07
CA TRP A 201 1.42 1.33 -18.05
C TRP A 201 1.31 0.31 -19.18
N ASN A 202 0.09 -0.05 -19.56
CA ASN A 202 -0.13 -1.09 -20.56
C ASN A 202 -1.24 -0.70 -21.53
N TYR A 203 -0.93 -0.78 -22.83
CA TYR A 203 -1.91 -0.85 -23.90
C TYR A 203 -1.96 -2.27 -24.44
N LYS A 204 -3.10 -2.94 -24.26
CA LYS A 204 -3.34 -4.28 -24.81
C LYS A 204 -4.65 -4.31 -25.59
N SER A 205 -4.60 -4.89 -26.79
CA SER A 205 -5.77 -5.03 -27.64
C SER A 205 -5.71 -6.32 -28.45
N SER A 206 -6.89 -6.90 -28.65
CA SER A 206 -7.14 -8.08 -29.50
C SER A 206 -8.25 -7.81 -30.52
N SER A 207 -8.64 -6.54 -30.69
CA SER A 207 -9.65 -6.15 -31.67
C SER A 207 -9.09 -6.29 -33.09
N SER A 208 -9.85 -6.91 -34.00
CA SER A 208 -9.46 -7.08 -35.41
C SER A 208 -9.09 -5.75 -36.07
N ASP A 209 -9.86 -4.70 -35.80
CA ASP A 209 -9.67 -3.38 -36.40
C ASP A 209 -8.38 -2.73 -35.90
N ASP A 210 -8.08 -2.91 -34.62
CA ASP A 210 -6.87 -2.37 -34.01
C ASP A 210 -5.62 -3.14 -34.44
N ILE A 211 -5.71 -4.47 -34.53
CA ILE A 211 -4.65 -5.32 -35.08
C ILE A 211 -4.38 -4.94 -36.53
N PHE A 212 -5.42 -4.77 -37.36
CA PHE A 212 -5.26 -4.38 -38.75
C PHE A 212 -4.57 -3.02 -38.88
N ALA A 213 -4.95 -2.04 -38.05
CA ALA A 213 -4.40 -0.69 -38.10
C ALA A 213 -2.98 -0.58 -37.50
N ASN A 214 -2.66 -1.35 -36.46
CA ASN A 214 -1.47 -1.12 -35.64
C ASN A 214 -0.50 -2.31 -35.55
N SER A 215 -0.76 -3.47 -36.16
CA SER A 215 0.14 -4.65 -36.03
C SER A 215 1.56 -4.39 -36.55
N ALA A 216 1.71 -3.63 -37.64
CA ALA A 216 3.01 -3.27 -38.20
C ALA A 216 3.62 -2.00 -37.56
N ARG A 217 2.95 -1.40 -36.57
CA ARG A 217 3.40 -0.17 -35.93
C ARG A 217 4.61 -0.43 -35.05
N THR A 218 5.58 0.49 -35.08
CA THR A 218 6.70 0.52 -34.16
C THR A 218 6.53 1.67 -33.17
N ILE A 219 7.04 1.50 -31.96
CA ILE A 219 7.18 2.55 -30.97
C ILE A 219 8.65 2.94 -30.95
N SER A 220 8.95 4.16 -31.39
CA SER A 220 10.30 4.72 -31.45
C SER A 220 10.46 5.89 -30.48
N ASN A 221 9.36 6.48 -30.01
CA ASN A 221 9.34 7.56 -29.03
C ASN A 221 8.04 7.51 -28.20
N VAL A 222 7.95 8.33 -27.15
CA VAL A 222 6.76 8.42 -26.30
C VAL A 222 5.51 8.86 -27.06
N SER A 223 5.65 9.75 -28.05
CA SER A 223 4.52 10.23 -28.85
C SER A 223 3.87 9.10 -29.66
N ASP A 224 4.64 8.11 -30.10
CA ASP A 224 4.10 6.92 -30.77
C ASP A 224 3.15 6.13 -29.85
N TYR A 225 3.49 5.99 -28.56
CA TYR A 225 2.61 5.36 -27.58
C TYR A 225 1.37 6.21 -27.27
N LEU A 226 1.54 7.53 -27.11
CA LEU A 226 0.42 8.44 -26.87
C LEU A 226 -0.59 8.40 -28.03
N ASN A 227 -0.10 8.39 -29.27
CA ASN A 227 -0.93 8.26 -30.46
C ASN A 227 -1.59 6.88 -30.58
N LEU A 228 -0.98 5.81 -30.04
CA LEU A 228 -1.58 4.47 -30.00
C LEU A 228 -2.76 4.43 -29.02
N THR A 229 -2.63 5.09 -27.88
CA THR A 229 -3.66 5.07 -26.83
C THR A 229 -4.76 6.12 -27.02
N LEU A 230 -4.54 7.17 -27.82
CA LEU A 230 -5.38 8.38 -27.89
C LEU A 230 -6.90 8.11 -27.93
N ASN A 231 -7.35 7.17 -28.77
CA ASN A 231 -8.76 6.85 -29.01
C ASN A 231 -9.27 5.65 -28.19
N SER A 232 -8.53 5.23 -27.18
CA SER A 232 -8.88 4.11 -26.31
C SER A 232 -9.31 4.59 -24.92
N SER A 233 -10.13 3.79 -24.24
CA SER A 233 -10.50 4.07 -22.85
C SER A 233 -9.30 4.12 -21.92
N VAL A 234 -8.21 3.39 -22.23
CA VAL A 234 -7.02 3.39 -21.38
C VAL A 234 -6.32 4.74 -21.33
N ASN A 235 -6.52 5.63 -22.31
CA ASN A 235 -5.98 7.00 -22.29
C ASN A 235 -6.49 7.82 -21.09
N GLN A 236 -7.64 7.47 -20.52
CA GLN A 236 -8.17 8.16 -19.33
C GLN A 236 -7.45 7.73 -18.05
N ASN A 237 -6.82 6.55 -18.03
CA ASN A 237 -6.13 5.99 -16.87
C ASN A 237 -4.72 6.57 -16.78
N LYS A 238 -4.61 7.83 -16.35
CA LYS A 238 -3.34 8.53 -16.15
C LYS A 238 -2.95 8.53 -14.68
N VAL A 239 -1.65 8.42 -14.43
CA VAL A 239 -1.09 8.49 -13.08
C VAL A 239 -1.13 9.94 -12.57
N SER A 240 -1.33 10.12 -11.26
CA SER A 240 -1.17 11.43 -10.61
C SER A 240 0.24 11.59 -10.06
N VAL A 241 0.64 12.84 -9.77
CA VAL A 241 1.95 13.14 -9.16
C VAL A 241 2.17 12.42 -7.82
N ASP A 242 1.09 12.17 -7.07
CA ASP A 242 1.15 11.50 -5.76
C ASP A 242 1.45 10.00 -5.86
N LEU A 243 1.29 9.42 -7.05
CA LEU A 243 1.56 8.01 -7.32
C LEU A 243 2.84 7.78 -8.12
N LEU A 244 3.46 8.85 -8.62
CA LEU A 244 4.67 8.77 -9.43
C LEU A 244 5.93 8.80 -8.54
N PHE A 245 6.94 8.02 -8.94
CA PHE A 245 8.25 7.99 -8.28
C PHE A 245 9.32 8.71 -9.11
N ASN A 246 9.30 8.52 -10.43
CA ASN A 246 10.32 9.09 -11.29
C ASN A 246 9.95 10.51 -11.75
N SER A 247 10.27 11.50 -10.92
CA SER A 247 10.00 12.91 -11.21
C SER A 247 10.81 13.47 -12.39
N GLN A 248 11.90 12.81 -12.79
CA GLN A 248 12.71 13.21 -13.95
C GLN A 248 12.02 12.87 -15.27
N ASN A 249 11.17 11.85 -15.29
CA ASN A 249 10.43 11.41 -16.47
C ASN A 249 9.02 12.01 -16.48
N SER A 250 8.92 13.33 -16.62
CA SER A 250 7.63 14.05 -16.60
C SER A 250 6.61 13.55 -17.64
N PHE A 251 7.07 12.89 -18.71
CA PHE A 251 6.20 12.27 -19.71
C PHE A 251 5.35 11.13 -19.14
N GLU A 252 5.77 10.47 -18.06
CA GLU A 252 5.03 9.37 -17.43
C GLU A 252 3.64 9.80 -16.96
N LEU A 253 3.46 11.08 -16.60
CA LEU A 253 2.16 11.69 -16.26
C LEU A 253 1.20 11.75 -17.46
N LYS A 254 1.73 11.73 -18.69
CA LYS A 254 0.93 11.82 -19.92
C LYS A 254 0.48 10.45 -20.42
N LEU A 255 1.20 9.39 -20.04
CA LEU A 255 0.93 8.02 -20.49
C LEU A 255 -0.43 7.54 -19.98
N GLY A 256 -1.25 7.03 -20.89
CA GLY A 256 -2.46 6.27 -20.56
C GLY A 256 -2.15 4.81 -20.21
N GLY A 257 -3.14 4.13 -19.64
CA GLY A 257 -3.08 2.70 -19.32
C GLY A 257 -2.36 2.39 -18.01
N TYR A 258 -2.28 3.34 -17.09
CA TYR A 258 -1.67 3.11 -15.78
C TYR A 258 -2.40 2.01 -15.00
N LEU A 259 -1.66 0.99 -14.58
CA LEU A 259 -2.16 -0.17 -13.83
C LEU A 259 -1.76 -0.15 -12.34
N GLY A 260 -0.96 0.83 -11.91
CA GLY A 260 -0.42 0.85 -10.56
C GLY A 260 0.79 -0.07 -10.39
N LEU A 261 1.00 -0.55 -9.16
CA LEU A 261 2.06 -1.50 -8.83
C LEU A 261 1.53 -2.92 -9.01
N VAL A 262 2.15 -3.68 -9.89
CA VAL A 262 1.74 -5.05 -10.23
C VAL A 262 2.93 -5.99 -10.26
N ASP A 263 2.67 -7.27 -10.06
CA ASP A 263 3.64 -8.32 -10.45
C ASP A 263 3.86 -8.21 -11.97
N SER A 264 5.12 -8.10 -12.39
CA SER A 264 5.54 -7.95 -13.78
C SER A 264 5.00 -9.07 -14.70
N SER A 265 4.75 -10.27 -14.15
CA SER A 265 4.13 -11.37 -14.88
C SER A 265 2.69 -11.07 -15.34
N LYS A 266 1.96 -10.15 -14.69
CA LYS A 266 0.60 -9.74 -15.11
C LYS A 266 0.59 -9.04 -16.47
N VAL A 267 1.72 -8.50 -16.91
CA VAL A 267 1.89 -7.90 -18.23
C VAL A 267 2.86 -8.66 -19.12
N ASN A 268 3.14 -9.93 -18.76
CA ASN A 268 4.05 -10.83 -19.46
C ASN A 268 5.50 -10.31 -19.54
N ALA A 269 5.90 -9.38 -18.68
CA ALA A 269 7.26 -8.88 -18.65
C ALA A 269 8.13 -9.83 -17.81
N VAL A 270 9.16 -10.40 -18.43
CA VAL A 270 10.18 -11.21 -17.75
C VAL A 270 11.34 -10.28 -17.39
N LEU A 271 11.36 -9.84 -16.12
CA LEU A 271 12.38 -8.96 -15.57
C LEU A 271 13.29 -9.70 -14.59
N ASN A 272 14.50 -9.16 -14.39
CA ASN A 272 15.50 -9.75 -13.52
C ASN A 272 15.39 -9.23 -12.08
N TYR A 273 15.13 -10.13 -11.13
CA TYR A 273 15.04 -9.83 -9.70
C TYR A 273 16.06 -10.63 -8.86
N THR A 274 17.08 -11.23 -9.49
CA THR A 274 18.05 -12.03 -8.75
C THR A 274 19.03 -11.14 -7.98
N VAL A 275 19.42 -11.57 -6.78
CA VAL A 275 20.32 -10.79 -5.92
C VAL A 275 21.69 -10.58 -6.58
N SER A 276 22.21 -11.60 -7.25
CA SER A 276 23.51 -11.52 -7.94
C SER A 276 23.52 -10.49 -9.05
N ASP A 277 22.44 -10.41 -9.83
CA ASP A 277 22.38 -9.50 -10.97
C ASP A 277 22.08 -8.08 -10.52
N LEU A 278 21.22 -7.91 -9.51
CA LEU A 278 20.92 -6.60 -8.90
C LEU A 278 22.12 -5.95 -8.20
N LYS A 279 23.12 -6.75 -7.82
CA LYS A 279 24.41 -6.25 -7.31
C LYS A 279 25.37 -5.80 -8.41
N GLN A 280 25.00 -5.88 -9.69
CA GLN A 280 25.78 -5.34 -10.80
C GLN A 280 25.46 -3.86 -11.07
N SER A 281 26.43 -3.12 -11.60
CA SER A 281 26.40 -1.65 -11.66
C SER A 281 25.45 -1.04 -12.70
N THR A 282 24.96 -1.82 -13.66
CA THR A 282 24.24 -1.33 -14.84
C THR A 282 22.98 -2.13 -15.07
N ILE A 283 21.85 -1.63 -14.55
CA ILE A 283 20.54 -2.24 -14.78
C ILE A 283 19.59 -1.13 -15.19
N ASN A 284 19.05 -1.27 -16.39
CA ASN A 284 17.98 -0.40 -16.85
C ASN A 284 16.69 -0.85 -16.16
N THR A 285 16.14 -0.02 -15.28
CA THR A 285 14.95 -0.33 -14.51
C THR A 285 13.70 0.38 -15.02
N SER A 286 13.80 1.24 -16.05
CA SER A 286 12.68 2.03 -16.56
C SER A 286 12.71 2.14 -18.08
N GLY A 287 11.56 1.97 -18.71
CA GLY A 287 11.41 2.08 -20.16
C GLY A 287 10.29 1.22 -20.74
N PHE A 288 10.25 1.14 -22.07
CA PHE A 288 9.33 0.25 -22.78
C PHE A 288 9.87 -1.18 -22.80
N TYR A 289 9.00 -2.17 -22.60
CA TYR A 289 9.40 -3.57 -22.62
C TYR A 289 9.41 -4.13 -24.04
N ASP A 290 10.57 -4.63 -24.47
CA ASP A 290 10.76 -5.32 -25.74
C ASP A 290 10.56 -6.83 -25.52
N PHE A 291 9.39 -7.33 -25.90
CA PHE A 291 9.04 -8.75 -25.78
C PHE A 291 9.84 -9.65 -26.72
N SER A 292 10.39 -9.13 -27.83
CA SER A 292 11.21 -9.91 -28.75
C SER A 292 12.58 -10.23 -28.13
N ASN A 293 13.15 -9.28 -27.38
CA ASN A 293 14.47 -9.42 -26.75
C ASN A 293 14.43 -9.60 -25.22
N ASN A 294 13.25 -9.65 -24.61
CA ASN A 294 13.02 -9.76 -23.17
C ASN A 294 13.81 -8.73 -22.34
N LYS A 295 13.78 -7.46 -22.75
CA LYS A 295 14.55 -6.39 -22.09
C LYS A 295 13.77 -5.08 -22.00
N ILE A 296 14.18 -4.24 -21.06
CA ILE A 296 13.72 -2.85 -20.99
C ILE A 296 14.55 -2.01 -21.97
N VAL A 297 13.85 -1.27 -22.83
CA VAL A 297 14.40 -0.25 -23.71
C VAL A 297 14.17 1.12 -23.08
N THR A 298 15.27 1.76 -22.70
CA THR A 298 15.24 3.07 -22.04
C THR A 298 14.74 4.17 -22.97
N VAL A 299 14.06 5.14 -22.37
CA VAL A 299 13.66 6.40 -23.01
C VAL A 299 14.66 7.47 -22.64
N ASP A 300 15.17 8.21 -23.63
CA ASP A 300 16.11 9.31 -23.41
C ASP A 300 15.40 10.62 -23.03
N GLN A 301 16.18 11.69 -22.80
CA GLN A 301 15.63 13.00 -22.43
C GLN A 301 14.80 13.67 -23.53
N ASN A 302 14.94 13.24 -24.78
CA ASN A 302 14.14 13.70 -25.92
C ASN A 302 12.90 12.82 -26.13
N GLU A 303 12.53 12.02 -25.13
CA GLU A 303 11.41 11.09 -25.17
C GLU A 303 11.54 10.04 -26.30
N THR A 304 12.76 9.72 -26.74
CA THR A 304 13.07 8.76 -27.80
C THR A 304 13.59 7.45 -27.21
N LEU A 305 13.22 6.30 -27.79
CA LEU A 305 13.68 5.00 -27.35
C LEU A 305 15.08 4.70 -27.91
N ALA A 306 15.93 4.07 -27.10
CA ALA A 306 17.26 3.64 -27.54
C ALA A 306 17.21 2.69 -28.76
N THR A 307 16.15 1.88 -28.87
CA THR A 307 15.84 1.04 -30.03
C THR A 307 14.33 0.97 -30.23
N PRO A 308 13.80 1.07 -31.46
CA PRO A 308 12.37 0.89 -31.70
C PRO A 308 11.89 -0.51 -31.26
N ILE A 309 10.65 -0.58 -30.75
CA ILE A 309 9.98 -1.85 -30.43
C ILE A 309 8.72 -2.05 -31.28
N ALA A 310 8.34 -3.28 -31.54
CA ALA A 310 7.11 -3.57 -32.26
C ALA A 310 5.88 -3.44 -31.33
N ALA A 311 4.78 -2.89 -31.84
CA ALA A 311 3.52 -2.84 -31.12
C ALA A 311 2.84 -4.22 -31.02
N SER A 312 3.12 -5.11 -31.98
CA SER A 312 2.69 -6.51 -32.00
C SER A 312 3.89 -7.43 -32.25
N ASN A 313 3.97 -8.53 -31.51
CA ASN A 313 5.02 -9.54 -31.71
C ASN A 313 4.51 -10.80 -32.43
N ASP A 314 3.20 -11.03 -32.43
CA ASP A 314 2.55 -12.23 -32.98
C ASP A 314 1.61 -11.91 -34.16
N GLY A 315 1.41 -10.63 -34.48
CA GLY A 315 0.45 -10.15 -35.48
C GLY A 315 -1.02 -10.34 -35.09
N SER A 316 -1.29 -10.84 -33.88
CA SER A 316 -2.63 -11.21 -33.39
C SER A 316 -3.06 -10.41 -32.16
N THR A 317 -2.10 -9.79 -31.47
CA THR A 317 -2.35 -8.90 -30.34
C THR A 317 -1.43 -7.69 -30.40
N ILE A 318 -1.98 -6.53 -30.02
CA ILE A 318 -1.16 -5.36 -29.67
C ILE A 318 -0.89 -5.44 -28.18
N ASN A 319 0.37 -5.30 -27.77
CA ASN A 319 0.77 -5.28 -26.37
C ASN A 319 2.01 -4.39 -26.20
N VAL A 320 1.80 -3.16 -25.75
CA VAL A 320 2.87 -2.20 -25.49
C VAL A 320 2.87 -1.85 -24.01
N VAL A 321 3.99 -2.14 -23.36
CA VAL A 321 4.16 -1.95 -21.92
C VAL A 321 5.28 -0.96 -21.67
N TYR A 322 5.00 0.09 -20.91
CA TYR A 322 6.01 0.91 -20.24
C TYR A 322 6.02 0.54 -18.76
N LEU A 323 7.20 0.38 -18.17
CA LEU A 323 7.29 0.02 -16.76
C LEU A 323 8.49 0.65 -16.06
N ASN A 324 8.33 0.87 -14.76
CA ASN A 324 9.41 1.12 -13.82
C ASN A 324 9.52 -0.12 -12.92
N GLN A 325 10.58 -0.89 -13.09
CA GLN A 325 10.93 -2.00 -12.21
C GLN A 325 11.23 -1.47 -10.81
N ILE A 326 10.58 -2.07 -9.80
CA ILE A 326 10.78 -1.72 -8.40
C ILE A 326 11.77 -2.71 -7.81
N VAL A 327 13.05 -2.32 -7.81
CA VAL A 327 14.15 -3.11 -7.27
C VAL A 327 15.12 -2.23 -6.50
N PRO A 328 15.70 -2.76 -5.40
CA PRO A 328 16.90 -2.16 -4.83
C PRO A 328 18.08 -2.35 -5.78
N VAL A 329 19.12 -1.54 -5.60
CA VAL A 329 20.36 -1.61 -6.37
C VAL A 329 21.55 -1.77 -5.44
N LYS A 330 22.71 -2.07 -6.03
CA LYS A 330 23.98 -2.18 -5.32
C LYS A 330 24.26 -0.95 -4.45
N LYS A 331 24.58 -1.19 -3.17
CA LYS A 331 25.19 -0.25 -2.24
C LYS A 331 26.41 -0.90 -1.62
N ASP A 332 27.55 -0.24 -1.69
CA ASP A 332 28.75 -0.68 -0.98
C ASP A 332 28.73 -0.12 0.45
N VAL A 333 28.94 -1.01 1.42
CA VAL A 333 29.02 -0.69 2.85
C VAL A 333 30.41 -1.06 3.34
N THR A 334 31.10 -0.09 3.93
CA THR A 334 32.44 -0.27 4.48
C THR A 334 32.37 -0.27 6.00
N GLU A 335 32.77 -1.38 6.60
CA GLU A 335 32.93 -1.53 8.06
C GLU A 335 34.39 -1.89 8.35
N GLY A 336 35.13 -0.95 8.94
CA GLY A 336 36.58 -1.06 9.09
C GLY A 336 37.27 -1.22 7.74
N ASP A 337 38.05 -2.27 7.57
CA ASP A 337 38.79 -2.56 6.33
C ASP A 337 38.00 -3.41 5.31
N LYS A 338 36.77 -3.82 5.64
CA LYS A 338 35.95 -4.69 4.78
C LYS A 338 34.89 -3.88 4.06
N THR A 339 34.86 -3.97 2.73
CA THR A 339 33.75 -3.47 1.92
C THR A 339 32.89 -4.63 1.44
N THR A 340 31.58 -4.57 1.72
CA THR A 340 30.60 -5.57 1.29
C THR A 340 29.53 -4.90 0.45
N SER A 341 29.12 -5.52 -0.65
CA SER A 341 28.03 -5.04 -1.48
C SER A 341 26.71 -5.64 -1.03
N ILE A 342 25.73 -4.78 -0.73
CA ILE A 342 24.35 -5.14 -0.38
C ILE A 342 23.37 -4.54 -1.40
N LEU A 343 22.11 -4.93 -1.33
CA LEU A 343 21.00 -4.30 -2.04
C LEU A 343 20.33 -3.27 -1.13
N SER A 344 20.14 -2.06 -1.65
CA SER A 344 19.45 -0.98 -0.97
C SER A 344 18.63 -0.15 -1.96
N PHE A 345 17.55 0.47 -1.49
CA PHE A 345 16.84 1.49 -2.24
C PHE A 345 17.50 2.88 -2.20
N ASP A 346 18.53 3.08 -1.38
CA ASP A 346 19.14 4.42 -1.16
C ASP A 346 19.67 5.08 -2.44
N ASN A 347 20.11 4.28 -3.42
CA ASN A 347 20.63 4.75 -4.70
C ASN A 347 19.61 4.60 -5.84
N THR A 348 18.32 4.65 -5.53
CA THR A 348 17.22 4.50 -6.50
C THR A 348 16.34 5.76 -6.54
N VAL A 349 15.48 5.86 -7.56
CA VAL A 349 14.43 6.90 -7.64
C VAL A 349 13.41 6.82 -6.50
N TYR A 350 13.40 5.74 -5.73
CA TYR A 350 12.49 5.52 -4.61
C TYR A 350 13.07 6.00 -3.26
N ALA A 351 14.36 6.32 -3.20
CA ALA A 351 15.09 6.58 -1.94
C ALA A 351 14.44 7.69 -1.09
N SER A 352 14.00 8.78 -1.70
CA SER A 352 13.40 9.92 -1.00
C SER A 352 11.95 9.67 -0.55
N ASP A 353 11.32 8.59 -1.01
CA ASP A 353 9.88 8.39 -0.97
C ASP A 353 9.50 6.94 -0.60
N LEU A 354 10.30 6.25 0.20
CA LEU A 354 10.04 4.86 0.60
C LEU A 354 8.69 4.67 1.28
N THR A 355 8.26 5.59 2.14
CA THR A 355 6.92 5.57 2.74
C THR A 355 5.81 5.55 1.69
N LYS A 356 5.96 6.32 0.61
CA LYS A 356 4.99 6.30 -0.51
C LYS A 356 5.01 4.95 -1.20
N LEU A 357 6.19 4.38 -1.46
CA LEU A 357 6.31 3.03 -2.04
C LEU A 357 5.61 1.98 -1.18
N GLU A 358 5.91 1.93 0.12
CA GLU A 358 5.33 1.00 1.08
C GLU A 358 3.79 1.09 1.13
N LEU A 359 3.25 2.31 1.13
CA LEU A 359 1.81 2.55 1.09
C LEU A 359 1.16 2.13 -0.23
N LEU A 360 1.81 2.40 -1.37
CA LEU A 360 1.30 1.96 -2.67
C LEU A 360 1.34 0.44 -2.83
N LEU A 361 2.33 -0.24 -2.25
CA LEU A 361 2.34 -1.70 -2.17
C LEU A 361 1.17 -2.20 -1.32
N ALA A 362 0.93 -1.59 -0.17
CA ALA A 362 -0.21 -1.92 0.70
C ALA A 362 -1.57 -1.75 0.01
N LEU A 363 -1.71 -0.72 -0.83
CA LEU A 363 -2.91 -0.49 -1.64
C LEU A 363 -3.06 -1.49 -2.78
N SER A 364 -1.94 -1.91 -3.39
CA SER A 364 -1.94 -2.75 -4.58
C SER A 364 -2.00 -4.26 -4.29
N ASP A 365 -1.60 -4.70 -3.09
CA ASP A 365 -1.67 -6.09 -2.64
C ASP A 365 -2.43 -6.21 -1.31
N ASN A 366 -3.69 -6.61 -1.40
CA ASN A 366 -4.57 -6.80 -0.24
C ASN A 366 -4.10 -7.90 0.73
N THR A 367 -3.19 -8.79 0.31
CA THR A 367 -2.65 -9.85 1.18
C THR A 367 -1.66 -9.29 2.21
N LEU A 368 -1.05 -8.12 1.94
CA LEU A 368 -0.06 -7.51 2.82
C LEU A 368 -0.62 -7.18 4.21
N TYR A 369 -1.89 -6.81 4.31
CA TYR A 369 -2.51 -6.57 5.63
C TYR A 369 -2.49 -7.84 6.49
N GLY A 370 -2.82 -9.00 5.91
CA GLY A 370 -2.75 -10.29 6.61
C GLY A 370 -1.32 -10.63 7.03
N VAL A 371 -0.33 -10.39 6.16
CA VAL A 371 1.09 -10.58 6.48
C VAL A 371 1.53 -9.69 7.64
N ALA A 372 1.18 -8.40 7.61
CA ALA A 372 1.50 -7.45 8.67
C ALA A 372 0.81 -7.83 9.98
N GLN A 373 -0.46 -8.25 9.91
CA GLN A 373 -1.21 -8.71 11.08
C GLN A 373 -0.55 -9.92 11.74
N GLU A 374 -0.20 -10.95 10.96
CA GLU A 374 0.51 -12.12 11.47
C GLU A 374 1.88 -11.75 12.05
N ALA A 375 2.61 -10.84 11.41
CA ALA A 375 3.89 -10.35 11.91
C ALA A 375 3.73 -9.72 13.30
N PHE A 376 2.81 -8.77 13.48
CA PHE A 376 2.63 -8.11 14.78
C PHE A 376 2.07 -9.04 15.86
N VAL A 377 1.27 -10.05 15.49
CA VAL A 377 0.87 -11.15 16.40
C VAL A 377 2.07 -11.98 16.85
N LYS A 378 3.00 -12.34 15.94
CA LYS A 378 4.25 -13.05 16.28
C LYS A 378 5.18 -12.21 17.16
N LEU A 379 5.17 -10.89 16.98
CA LEU A 379 5.84 -9.93 17.86
C LEU A 379 5.15 -9.77 19.23
N GLY A 380 3.98 -10.39 19.40
CA GLY A 380 3.30 -10.52 20.68
C GLY A 380 2.18 -9.52 20.91
N ASN A 381 1.77 -8.73 19.89
CA ASN A 381 0.61 -7.84 19.96
C ASN A 381 -0.68 -8.65 19.84
N VAL A 382 -1.31 -8.94 20.97
CA VAL A 382 -2.50 -9.80 21.04
C VAL A 382 -3.52 -9.26 22.05
N LEU A 383 -4.77 -9.62 21.84
CA LEU A 383 -5.87 -9.40 22.79
C LEU A 383 -6.00 -10.62 23.68
N GLU A 384 -5.89 -10.43 25.00
CA GLU A 384 -6.21 -11.47 25.97
C GLU A 384 -7.69 -11.36 26.37
N ILE A 385 -8.44 -12.45 26.19
CA ILE A 385 -9.87 -12.51 26.52
C ILE A 385 -10.07 -13.47 27.69
N LYS A 386 -10.51 -12.93 28.83
CA LYS A 386 -10.76 -13.70 30.05
C LYS A 386 -12.12 -14.41 30.09
N ASN A 387 -13.01 -14.12 29.15
CA ASN A 387 -14.35 -14.68 29.11
C ASN A 387 -14.44 -15.78 28.03
N ASP A 388 -14.64 -17.02 28.45
CA ASP A 388 -14.63 -18.20 27.57
C ASP A 388 -15.76 -18.19 26.54
N THR A 389 -16.95 -17.69 26.88
CA THR A 389 -18.10 -17.58 25.95
C THR A 389 -17.79 -16.61 24.80
N ILE A 390 -17.15 -15.48 25.10
CA ILE A 390 -16.73 -14.50 24.09
C ILE A 390 -15.58 -15.07 23.25
N LYS A 391 -14.66 -15.80 23.88
CA LYS A 391 -13.57 -16.47 23.18
C LYS A 391 -14.10 -17.53 22.19
N GLU A 392 -15.09 -18.32 22.59
CA GLU A 392 -15.78 -19.28 21.73
C GLU A 392 -16.53 -18.60 20.57
N THR A 393 -17.20 -17.48 20.85
CA THR A 393 -17.95 -16.69 19.85
C THR A 393 -17.03 -16.04 18.82
N LEU A 394 -15.85 -15.55 19.25
CA LEU A 394 -14.88 -14.90 18.37
C LEU A 394 -14.11 -15.89 17.50
N GLY A 395 -14.08 -17.17 17.88
CA GLY A 395 -13.39 -18.23 17.16
C GLY A 395 -11.87 -18.06 17.13
N ASN A 396 -11.20 -18.74 16.19
CA ASN A 396 -9.73 -18.77 16.06
C ASN A 396 -9.14 -17.53 15.37
N LEU A 397 -9.56 -16.32 15.75
CA LEU A 397 -8.89 -15.11 15.27
C LEU A 397 -7.43 -15.10 15.75
N SER A 398 -6.49 -14.91 14.83
CA SER A 398 -5.06 -15.06 15.10
C SER A 398 -4.52 -14.13 16.19
N PHE A 399 -5.15 -12.99 16.38
CA PHE A 399 -4.77 -11.96 17.34
C PHE A 399 -5.45 -12.08 18.72
N ILE A 400 -6.27 -13.11 18.94
CA ILE A 400 -6.92 -13.38 20.23
C ILE A 400 -6.21 -14.54 20.95
N LYS A 401 -5.94 -14.38 22.25
CA LYS A 401 -5.37 -15.41 23.12
C LYS A 401 -6.22 -15.71 24.35
#